data_AF-A0A956A351-F1
#
_entry.id   AF-A0A956A351-F1
#
_cell.length_a   1.000
_cell.length_b   1.000
_cell.length_c   1.000
_cell.angle_alpha   90.00
_cell.angle_beta   90.00
_cell.angle_gamma   90.00
#
_symmetry.space_group_name_H-M   'P 1'
#
loop_
_entity.id
_entity.type
_entity.pdbx_description
1 polymer ?
#
loop_
_entity_poly.entity_id
_entity_poly.type
_entity_poly.pdbx_seq_one_letter_code
_entity_poly.pdbx_strand_id
1 'polypeptide(L)'
;MSNRVRLALALSLAVSSASLVAPAAHAGIHTWDVKEVFSNDDGTIQFVELFDAGVGGTEVNVGNGTLTSTQHPTGFAFGQGQVAQPTNGKRYLIATADFAAIPGAPTPDVIIPANRTPFFSTSGSTITFSSGDSLVFGPVPTNGIDSFDEDTGVGPNSPTNYAGQSGSIDVSDPPPPPGVPLWSAPTMWLAASLLGLVALGATRRRAAA
;
A
#
# COMPACT_ATOMS: atom_id res chain seq x y z
N MET A 1 10.94 84.13 20.99
CA MET A 1 11.71 82.88 20.73
C MET A 1 10.75 81.84 20.22
N SER A 2 11.14 81.24 19.10
CA SER A 2 10.29 80.66 18.05
C SER A 2 9.97 79.17 18.28
N ASN A 3 8.82 78.77 17.74
CA ASN A 3 8.15 77.45 17.78
C ASN A 3 8.95 76.28 17.14
N ARG A 4 10.27 76.35 17.07
CA ARG A 4 11.13 75.42 16.30
C ARG A 4 11.87 74.38 17.15
N VAL A 5 11.64 74.31 18.46
CA VAL A 5 12.38 73.38 19.36
C VAL A 5 11.52 72.23 19.88
N ARG A 6 10.23 72.14 19.53
CA ARG A 6 9.34 71.02 19.92
C ARG A 6 9.18 69.94 18.84
N LEU A 7 10.06 69.91 17.85
CA LEU A 7 9.95 69.01 16.70
C LEU A 7 11.24 68.19 16.50
N ALA A 8 11.69 67.49 17.55
CA ALA A 8 12.81 66.55 17.44
C ALA A 8 12.72 65.41 18.45
N LEU A 9 11.52 65.00 18.86
CA LEU A 9 11.34 63.82 19.72
C LEU A 9 10.08 63.05 19.35
N ALA A 10 9.97 62.62 18.10
CA ALA A 10 9.00 61.60 17.69
C ALA A 10 9.36 61.05 16.30
N LEU A 11 10.61 60.61 16.09
CA LEU A 11 10.88 59.69 14.98
C LEU A 11 10.70 58.27 15.52
N SER A 12 9.44 57.87 15.47
CA SER A 12 8.89 56.55 15.73
C SER A 12 9.81 55.42 15.26
N LEU A 13 10.41 54.73 16.22
CA LEU A 13 11.02 53.42 16.05
C LEU A 13 9.90 52.38 15.86
N ALA A 14 9.18 52.46 14.74
CA ALA A 14 8.30 51.39 14.30
C ALA A 14 9.15 50.39 13.52
N VAL A 15 9.95 49.59 14.24
CA VAL A 15 10.47 48.34 13.69
C VAL A 15 9.26 47.44 13.53
N SER A 16 8.68 47.42 12.33
CA SER A 16 7.66 46.46 11.95
C SER A 16 8.25 45.08 12.12
N SER A 17 7.83 44.39 13.19
CA SER A 17 8.02 42.95 13.35
C SER A 17 7.23 42.24 12.24
N ALA A 18 7.83 42.16 11.06
CA ALA A 18 7.40 41.22 10.04
C ALA A 18 7.77 39.83 10.56
N SER A 19 6.88 39.23 11.33
CA SER A 19 6.95 37.82 11.66
C SER A 19 6.89 37.06 10.33
N LEU A 20 8.05 36.63 9.82
CA LEU A 20 8.07 35.64 8.75
C LEU A 20 7.29 34.43 9.28
N VAL A 21 6.12 34.18 8.71
CA VAL A 21 5.48 32.88 8.83
C VAL A 21 6.38 31.93 8.04
N ALA A 22 7.38 31.36 8.72
CA ALA A 22 8.13 30.26 8.16
C ALA A 22 7.11 29.16 7.84
N PRO A 23 7.08 28.60 6.62
CA PRO A 23 6.33 27.38 6.39
C PRO A 23 6.80 26.36 7.43
N ALA A 24 5.87 25.56 7.95
CA ALA A 24 6.20 24.49 8.88
C ALA A 24 7.39 23.72 8.30
N ALA A 25 8.52 23.73 9.00
CA ALA A 25 9.64 22.91 8.63
C ALA A 25 9.11 21.48 8.64
N HIS A 26 9.15 20.80 7.49
CA HIS A 26 8.75 19.40 7.35
C HIS A 26 9.82 18.52 8.01
N ALA A 27 10.13 18.75 9.29
CA ALA A 27 10.99 17.86 10.04
C ALA A 27 10.25 16.52 10.18
N GLY A 28 10.92 15.40 9.85
CA GLY A 28 10.33 14.09 10.10
C GLY A 28 10.09 13.19 8.88
N ILE A 29 10.41 13.60 7.65
CA ILE A 29 10.05 12.89 6.41
C ILE A 29 11.17 12.73 5.37
N HIS A 30 12.36 13.32 5.57
CA HIS A 30 13.31 13.53 4.46
C HIS A 30 14.06 12.28 4.01
N THR A 31 14.16 11.27 4.86
CA THR A 31 14.99 10.09 4.62
C THR A 31 14.17 8.84 4.39
N TRP A 32 12.85 8.99 4.23
CA TRP A 32 11.93 7.91 3.94
C TRP A 32 11.81 7.72 2.43
N ASP A 33 12.25 6.56 1.96
CA ASP A 33 12.24 6.17 0.55
C ASP A 33 11.18 5.10 0.31
N VAL A 34 10.61 5.04 -0.89
CA VAL A 34 9.63 4.02 -1.29
C VAL A 34 10.35 2.72 -1.61
N LYS A 35 10.15 1.71 -0.76
CA LYS A 35 10.97 0.51 -0.76
C LYS A 35 10.38 -0.66 -1.53
N GLU A 36 9.12 -0.97 -1.28
CA GLU A 36 8.45 -2.15 -1.81
C GLU A 36 7.00 -1.82 -2.17
N VAL A 37 6.52 -2.33 -3.30
CA VAL A 37 5.13 -2.18 -3.75
C VAL A 37 4.55 -3.53 -4.17
N PHE A 38 3.28 -3.76 -3.84
CA PHE A 38 2.54 -4.97 -4.18
C PHE A 38 1.16 -4.62 -4.67
N SER A 39 0.66 -5.40 -5.62
CA SER A 39 -0.75 -5.40 -6.02
C SER A 39 -1.20 -6.80 -6.38
N ASN A 40 -2.41 -7.19 -5.97
CA ASN A 40 -3.10 -8.29 -6.62
C ASN A 40 -3.61 -7.86 -8.02
N ASP A 41 -4.20 -8.80 -8.76
CA ASP A 41 -4.61 -8.62 -10.17
C ASP A 41 -5.59 -7.46 -10.41
N ASP A 42 -6.56 -7.26 -9.52
CA ASP A 42 -7.56 -6.20 -9.63
C ASP A 42 -7.19 -4.91 -8.87
N GLY A 43 -6.08 -4.91 -8.13
CA GLY A 43 -5.60 -3.77 -7.35
C GLY A 43 -6.40 -3.43 -6.10
N THR A 44 -7.29 -4.32 -5.65
CA THR A 44 -8.01 -4.16 -4.37
C THR A 44 -7.11 -4.40 -3.15
N ILE A 45 -6.08 -5.24 -3.31
CA ILE A 45 -5.09 -5.57 -2.29
C ILE A 45 -3.77 -4.95 -2.73
N GLN A 46 -3.37 -3.86 -2.06
CA GLN A 46 -2.12 -3.18 -2.34
C GLN A 46 -1.40 -2.79 -1.06
N PHE A 47 -0.08 -2.73 -1.14
CA PHE A 47 0.73 -2.01 -0.17
C PHE A 47 1.84 -1.21 -0.84
N VAL A 48 2.29 -0.20 -0.11
CA VAL A 48 3.51 0.57 -0.33
C VAL A 48 4.25 0.58 1.01
N GLU A 49 5.50 0.17 0.99
CA GLU A 49 6.37 0.19 2.15
C GLU A 49 7.39 1.31 2.00
N LEU A 50 7.57 2.13 3.05
CA LEU A 50 8.66 3.10 3.13
C LEU A 50 9.81 2.56 3.96
N PHE A 51 11.03 3.04 3.69
CA PHE A 51 12.23 2.72 4.45
C PHE A 51 12.99 4.00 4.83
N ASP A 52 13.34 4.16 6.11
CA ASP A 52 14.21 5.25 6.55
C ASP A 52 15.69 4.93 6.25
N ALA A 53 16.20 5.44 5.13
CA ALA A 53 17.59 5.32 4.70
C ALA A 53 18.54 6.30 5.43
N GLY A 54 18.01 7.14 6.33
CA GLY A 54 18.75 8.13 7.07
C GLY A 54 19.64 7.52 8.15
N VAL A 55 20.78 8.17 8.43
CA VAL A 55 21.71 7.72 9.48
C VAL A 55 21.42 8.33 10.86
N GLY A 56 20.56 9.37 10.92
CA GLY A 56 20.31 10.15 12.13
C GLY A 56 19.22 9.60 13.05
N GLY A 57 18.25 8.86 12.50
CA GLY A 57 17.13 8.30 13.27
C GLY A 57 16.21 9.36 13.89
N THR A 58 16.08 10.52 13.24
CA THR A 58 15.33 11.69 13.73
C THR A 58 14.07 12.00 12.94
N GLU A 59 13.70 11.18 11.95
CA GLU A 59 12.55 11.46 11.10
C GLU A 59 11.22 11.02 11.74
N VAL A 60 10.85 11.67 12.84
CA VAL A 60 9.77 11.24 13.76
C VAL A 60 8.34 11.55 13.31
N ASN A 61 8.14 12.13 12.14
CA ASN A 61 6.82 12.59 11.71
C ASN A 61 6.54 12.27 10.25
N VAL A 62 6.61 10.98 9.91
CA VAL A 62 6.33 10.41 8.57
C VAL A 62 4.99 10.93 8.01
N GLY A 63 4.02 11.18 8.88
CA GLY A 63 2.69 11.69 8.52
C GLY A 63 2.65 13.13 8.00
N ASN A 64 3.73 13.90 8.13
CA ASN A 64 3.88 15.18 7.44
C ASN A 64 4.14 15.00 5.93
N GLY A 65 4.45 13.78 5.51
CA GLY A 65 4.70 13.46 4.12
C GLY A 65 3.39 13.28 3.36
N THR A 66 3.49 13.35 2.03
CA THR A 66 2.37 13.02 1.15
C THR A 66 2.82 11.90 0.22
N LEU A 67 2.11 10.78 0.28
CA LEU A 67 2.28 9.71 -0.69
C LEU A 67 1.39 9.98 -1.90
N THR A 68 1.98 10.06 -3.09
CA THR A 68 1.25 10.26 -4.35
C THR A 68 1.57 9.13 -5.32
N SER A 69 0.69 8.93 -6.29
CA SER A 69 0.89 8.02 -7.41
C SER A 69 0.51 8.72 -8.72
N THR A 70 0.82 8.12 -9.86
CA THR A 70 0.30 8.61 -11.16
C THR A 70 -1.23 8.64 -11.19
N GLN A 71 -1.90 7.70 -10.52
CA GLN A 71 -3.36 7.60 -10.42
C GLN A 71 -3.95 8.63 -9.43
N HIS A 72 -3.18 8.98 -8.41
CA HIS A 72 -3.56 9.88 -7.34
C HIS A 72 -2.47 10.93 -7.09
N PRO A 73 -2.32 11.91 -8.00
CA PRO A 73 -1.27 12.92 -7.92
C PRO A 73 -1.45 13.89 -6.74
N THR A 74 -2.65 13.93 -6.14
CA THR A 74 -2.93 14.69 -4.92
C THR A 74 -2.68 13.90 -3.63
N GLY A 75 -2.39 12.60 -3.75
CA GLY A 75 -2.17 11.71 -2.62
C GLY A 75 -3.33 11.65 -1.63
N PHE A 76 -3.00 11.29 -0.39
CA PHE A 76 -3.89 11.38 0.76
C PHE A 76 -3.08 11.70 2.03
N ALA A 77 -3.76 12.26 3.03
CA ALA A 77 -3.14 12.54 4.32
C ALA A 77 -3.12 11.28 5.19
N PHE A 78 -2.00 11.01 5.86
CA PHE A 78 -1.84 9.84 6.73
C PHE A 78 -2.67 9.95 8.03
N GLY A 79 -3.10 11.15 8.41
CA GLY A 79 -3.95 11.40 9.59
C GLY A 79 -3.20 11.31 10.93
N GLN A 80 -2.27 10.36 11.09
CA GLN A 80 -1.31 10.20 12.18
C GLN A 80 -0.01 9.64 11.58
N GLY A 81 1.16 10.16 11.96
CA GLY A 81 2.43 9.58 11.52
C GLY A 81 3.60 9.94 12.41
N GLN A 82 3.29 10.20 13.69
CA GLN A 82 4.30 10.40 14.71
C GLN A 82 4.87 9.04 15.11
N VAL A 83 6.17 8.87 14.96
CA VAL A 83 6.87 7.60 15.18
C VAL A 83 7.99 7.75 16.21
N ALA A 84 8.31 6.68 16.92
CA ALA A 84 9.26 6.71 18.04
C ALA A 84 10.71 6.54 17.55
N GLN A 85 11.62 7.41 17.97
CA GLN A 85 13.05 7.27 17.67
C GLN A 85 13.67 6.01 18.32
N PRO A 86 14.76 5.48 17.74
CA PRO A 86 15.39 5.89 16.49
C PRO A 86 14.65 5.35 15.25
N THR A 87 14.58 6.16 14.20
CA THR A 87 13.87 5.83 12.95
C THR A 87 14.76 5.15 11.90
N ASN A 88 16.09 5.27 12.00
CA ASN A 88 17.00 4.77 10.98
C ASN A 88 16.85 3.26 10.77
N GLY A 89 16.68 2.85 9.52
CA GLY A 89 16.45 1.46 9.14
C GLY A 89 15.06 0.93 9.50
N LYS A 90 14.14 1.78 9.97
CA LYS A 90 12.73 1.40 10.17
C LYS A 90 11.99 1.36 8.85
N ARG A 91 10.90 0.60 8.86
CA ARG A 91 9.96 0.47 7.75
C ARG A 91 8.64 1.13 8.16
N TYR A 92 7.83 1.55 7.19
CA TYR A 92 6.51 2.12 7.46
C TYR A 92 5.53 1.62 6.41
N LEU A 93 4.52 0.86 6.83
CA LEU A 93 3.65 0.10 5.95
C LEU A 93 2.35 0.85 5.69
N ILE A 94 2.09 1.16 4.43
CA ILE A 94 0.85 1.79 3.97
C ILE A 94 0.12 0.79 3.07
N ALA A 95 -1.08 0.36 3.44
CA ALA A 95 -1.77 -0.71 2.69
C ALA A 95 -3.29 -0.53 2.63
N THR A 96 -3.95 -1.25 1.73
CA THR A 96 -5.42 -1.24 1.66
C THR A 96 -6.04 -1.94 2.87
N ALA A 97 -7.30 -1.64 3.16
CA ALA A 97 -8.03 -2.33 4.23
C ALA A 97 -8.17 -3.84 3.95
N ASP A 98 -8.29 -4.23 2.68
CA ASP A 98 -8.36 -5.62 2.26
C ASP A 98 -7.03 -6.35 2.51
N PHE A 99 -5.89 -5.69 2.35
CA PHE A 99 -4.59 -6.23 2.78
C PHE A 99 -4.57 -6.51 4.29
N ALA A 100 -5.02 -5.55 5.10
CA ALA A 100 -5.02 -5.68 6.56
C ALA A 100 -5.93 -6.80 7.08
N ALA A 101 -6.91 -7.24 6.28
CA ALA A 101 -7.83 -8.31 6.62
C ALA A 101 -7.26 -9.72 6.35
N ILE A 102 -6.12 -9.84 5.65
CA ILE A 102 -5.53 -11.13 5.30
C ILE A 102 -4.81 -11.73 6.52
N PRO A 103 -5.12 -12.98 6.90
CA PRO A 103 -4.38 -13.67 7.95
C PRO A 103 -2.87 -13.73 7.64
N GLY A 104 -2.05 -13.27 8.58
CA GLY A 104 -0.59 -13.24 8.42
C GLY A 104 -0.03 -11.94 7.84
N ALA A 105 -0.88 -11.04 7.33
CA ALA A 105 -0.45 -9.71 6.93
C ALA A 105 0.03 -8.90 8.16
N PRO A 106 1.18 -8.22 8.07
CA PRO A 106 1.55 -7.22 9.07
C PRO A 106 0.49 -6.12 9.15
N THR A 107 0.18 -5.66 10.36
CA THR A 107 -0.76 -4.55 10.53
C THR A 107 -0.18 -3.28 9.88
N PRO A 108 -0.89 -2.66 8.91
CA PRO A 108 -0.40 -1.42 8.30
C PRO A 108 -0.34 -0.28 9.31
N ASP A 109 0.67 0.57 9.18
CA ASP A 109 0.77 1.81 9.94
C ASP A 109 -0.26 2.85 9.45
N VAL A 110 -0.60 2.82 8.15
CA VAL A 110 -1.62 3.66 7.53
C VAL A 110 -2.47 2.84 6.56
N ILE A 111 -3.80 3.07 6.61
CA ILE A 111 -4.74 2.48 5.66
C ILE A 111 -4.94 3.42 4.47
N ILE A 112 -4.78 2.90 3.26
CA ILE A 112 -5.14 3.56 2.01
C ILE A 112 -6.67 3.77 2.01
N PRO A 113 -7.17 5.01 1.85
CA PRO A 113 -8.60 5.26 1.79
C PRO A 113 -9.29 4.49 0.67
N ALA A 114 -10.50 3.98 0.92
CA ALA A 114 -11.26 3.19 -0.06
C ALA A 114 -11.52 3.96 -1.37
N ASN A 115 -11.70 5.29 -1.31
CA ASN A 115 -11.85 6.15 -2.50
C ASN A 115 -10.54 6.42 -3.26
N ARG A 116 -9.45 5.79 -2.85
CA ARG A 116 -8.12 5.82 -3.46
C ARG A 116 -7.59 4.41 -3.76
N THR A 117 -8.47 3.41 -3.80
CA THR A 117 -8.14 2.03 -4.14
C THR A 117 -8.69 1.70 -5.54
N PRO A 118 -7.86 1.21 -6.48
CA PRO A 118 -6.42 0.98 -6.37
C PRO A 118 -5.64 2.29 -6.22
N PHE A 119 -4.59 2.30 -5.39
CA PHE A 119 -3.74 3.47 -5.20
C PHE A 119 -2.81 3.69 -6.39
N PHE A 120 -2.33 2.60 -7.00
CA PHE A 120 -1.52 2.63 -8.20
C PHE A 120 -1.93 1.54 -9.21
N SER A 121 -1.54 1.69 -10.48
CA SER A 121 -1.87 0.70 -11.52
C SER A 121 -0.92 -0.49 -11.48
N THR A 122 -1.48 -1.69 -11.67
CA THR A 122 -0.71 -2.93 -11.86
C THR A 122 0.20 -2.90 -13.08
N SER A 123 -0.12 -2.07 -14.08
CA SER A 123 0.69 -1.91 -15.30
C SER A 123 1.91 -0.99 -15.13
N GLY A 124 2.09 -0.41 -13.95
CA GLY A 124 3.17 0.52 -13.61
C GLY A 124 2.68 1.88 -13.12
N SER A 125 3.52 2.53 -12.31
CA SER A 125 3.26 3.85 -11.75
C SER A 125 4.56 4.54 -11.35
N THR A 126 4.45 5.82 -11.03
CA THR A 126 5.44 6.54 -10.22
C THR A 126 4.81 6.79 -8.86
N ILE A 127 5.43 6.26 -7.81
CA ILE A 127 5.06 6.53 -6.42
C ILE A 127 6.08 7.50 -5.86
N THR A 128 5.58 8.58 -5.29
CA THR A 128 6.41 9.66 -4.75
C THR A 128 6.02 9.86 -3.30
N PHE A 129 7.00 9.75 -2.40
CA PHE A 129 6.83 10.11 -1.01
C PHE A 129 7.49 11.46 -0.75
N SER A 130 6.66 12.47 -0.48
CA SER A 130 7.10 13.84 -0.30
C SER A 130 7.90 14.34 -1.52
N SER A 131 8.56 15.50 -1.44
CA SER A 131 9.37 16.00 -2.57
C SER A 131 10.76 15.35 -2.68
N GLY A 132 11.06 14.34 -1.86
CA GLY A 132 12.41 13.79 -1.65
C GLY A 132 12.70 12.52 -2.44
N ASP A 133 11.74 11.58 -2.47
CA ASP A 133 11.93 10.26 -3.07
C ASP A 133 10.83 9.91 -4.09
N SER A 134 11.20 9.16 -5.13
CA SER A 134 10.28 8.70 -6.16
C SER A 134 10.72 7.38 -6.80
N LEU A 135 9.90 6.35 -6.61
CA LEU A 135 10.05 5.06 -7.25
C LEU A 135 9.23 5.00 -8.55
N VAL A 136 9.91 4.76 -9.67
CA VAL A 136 9.30 4.50 -10.98
C VAL A 136 9.41 3.02 -11.29
N PHE A 137 8.28 2.37 -11.57
CA PHE A 137 8.23 0.95 -11.89
C PHE A 137 7.30 0.64 -13.06
N GLY A 138 7.64 -0.43 -13.79
CA GLY A 138 6.80 -1.02 -14.84
C GLY A 138 5.69 -1.90 -14.26
N PRO A 139 5.18 -2.90 -14.99
CA PRO A 139 4.19 -3.82 -14.44
C PRO A 139 4.69 -4.50 -13.17
N VAL A 140 3.88 -4.46 -12.10
CA VAL A 140 4.14 -5.22 -10.87
C VAL A 140 3.63 -6.65 -11.03
N PRO A 141 4.17 -7.62 -10.29
CA PRO A 141 3.59 -8.96 -10.25
C PRO A 141 2.14 -8.92 -9.76
N THR A 142 1.25 -9.67 -10.39
CA THR A 142 -0.16 -9.80 -9.99
C THR A 142 -0.53 -11.22 -9.58
N ASN A 143 0.47 -12.09 -9.38
CA ASN A 143 0.29 -13.48 -9.01
C ASN A 143 -0.16 -13.69 -7.54
N GLY A 144 -0.34 -12.61 -6.79
CA GLY A 144 -0.85 -12.65 -5.41
C GLY A 144 0.19 -13.02 -4.34
N ILE A 145 1.45 -13.25 -4.72
CA ILE A 145 2.53 -13.67 -3.81
C ILE A 145 3.82 -12.87 -3.97
N ASP A 146 4.08 -12.29 -5.14
CA ASP A 146 5.30 -11.52 -5.40
C ASP A 146 5.01 -10.01 -5.39
N SER A 147 5.99 -9.24 -4.97
CA SER A 147 6.02 -7.77 -4.99
C SER A 147 7.16 -7.27 -5.87
N PHE A 148 7.28 -5.95 -5.99
CA PHE A 148 8.43 -5.27 -6.55
C PHE A 148 9.14 -4.49 -5.43
N ASP A 149 10.39 -4.85 -5.14
CA ASP A 149 11.28 -4.13 -4.23
C ASP A 149 12.32 -3.33 -5.04
N GLU A 150 12.65 -2.13 -4.58
CA GLU A 150 13.54 -1.20 -5.28
C GLU A 150 14.96 -1.74 -5.49
N ASP A 151 15.50 -2.51 -4.54
CA ASP A 151 16.88 -3.01 -4.63
C ASP A 151 16.95 -4.38 -5.31
N THR A 152 15.98 -5.24 -4.99
CA THR A 152 16.01 -6.65 -5.35
C THR A 152 15.13 -6.99 -6.56
N GLY A 153 14.25 -6.08 -6.96
CA GLY A 153 13.31 -6.27 -8.06
C GLY A 153 12.14 -7.15 -7.66
N VAL A 154 11.71 -8.03 -8.57
CA VAL A 154 10.58 -8.92 -8.33
C VAL A 154 10.99 -10.10 -7.45
N GLY A 155 10.23 -10.32 -6.37
CA GLY A 155 10.40 -11.45 -5.46
C GLY A 155 9.21 -11.60 -4.51
N PRO A 156 9.24 -12.56 -3.57
CA PRO A 156 8.16 -12.76 -2.61
C PRO A 156 7.88 -11.49 -1.81
N ASN A 157 6.61 -11.16 -1.60
CA ASN A 157 6.24 -9.99 -0.81
C ASN A 157 6.74 -10.12 0.64
N SER A 158 7.38 -9.07 1.16
CA SER A 158 8.02 -9.06 2.47
C SER A 158 7.76 -7.81 3.32
N PRO A 159 6.53 -7.24 3.34
CA PRO A 159 6.26 -5.98 4.01
C PRO A 159 6.57 -6.05 5.50
N THR A 160 6.99 -4.91 6.04
CA THR A 160 7.32 -4.71 7.45
C THR A 160 6.74 -3.38 7.92
N ASN A 161 6.02 -3.39 9.05
CA ASN A 161 5.50 -2.15 9.65
C ASN A 161 6.51 -1.48 10.58
N TYR A 162 6.17 -0.30 11.11
CA TYR A 162 7.04 0.45 12.00
C TYR A 162 7.40 -0.28 13.30
N ALA A 163 6.47 -1.11 13.80
CA ALA A 163 6.71 -1.96 14.97
C ALA A 163 7.71 -3.10 14.69
N GLY A 164 8.12 -3.31 13.44
CA GLY A 164 9.03 -4.38 13.02
C GLY A 164 8.33 -5.72 12.82
N GLN A 165 7.00 -5.75 12.76
CA GLN A 165 6.27 -6.94 12.34
C GLN A 165 6.43 -7.09 10.83
N SER A 166 6.99 -8.22 10.42
CA SER A 166 7.15 -8.60 9.01
C SER A 166 6.36 -9.87 8.71
N GLY A 167 5.99 -10.06 7.45
CA GLY A 167 5.22 -11.21 6.99
C GLY A 167 5.09 -11.23 5.48
N SER A 168 4.32 -12.19 4.97
CA SER A 168 3.96 -12.31 3.57
C SER A 168 2.49 -12.68 3.46
N ILE A 169 1.84 -12.21 2.41
CA ILE A 169 0.47 -12.61 2.05
C ILE A 169 0.50 -13.57 0.87
N ASP A 170 -0.50 -14.45 0.81
CA ASP A 170 -0.81 -15.27 -0.36
C ASP A 170 -2.29 -15.07 -0.71
N VAL A 171 -2.51 -14.40 -1.83
CA VAL A 171 -3.84 -14.16 -2.40
C VAL A 171 -3.94 -14.73 -3.82
N SER A 172 -3.12 -15.74 -4.11
CA SER A 172 -3.14 -16.45 -5.39
C SER A 172 -4.37 -17.36 -5.53
N ASP A 173 -4.96 -17.77 -4.40
CA ASP A 173 -6.17 -18.59 -4.37
C ASP A 173 -7.45 -17.73 -4.48
N PRO A 174 -8.47 -18.17 -5.26
CA PRO A 174 -9.78 -17.53 -5.22
C PRO A 174 -10.40 -17.68 -3.83
N PRO A 175 -11.17 -16.69 -3.34
CA PRO A 175 -11.85 -16.79 -2.05
C PRO A 175 -12.65 -18.10 -2.01
N PRO A 176 -12.62 -18.84 -0.88
CA PRO A 176 -13.40 -20.07 -0.77
C PRO A 176 -14.84 -19.75 -1.17
N PRO A 177 -15.47 -20.55 -2.07
CA PRO A 177 -16.83 -20.27 -2.52
C PRO A 177 -17.72 -20.03 -1.29
N PRO A 178 -18.64 -19.04 -1.33
CA PRO A 178 -19.51 -18.74 -0.19
C PRO A 178 -20.02 -20.04 0.36
N GLY A 179 -19.72 -20.33 1.63
CA GLY A 179 -19.93 -21.65 2.22
C GLY A 179 -21.36 -22.07 1.94
N VAL A 180 -21.54 -22.93 0.93
CA VAL A 180 -22.84 -23.51 0.67
C VAL A 180 -23.10 -24.35 1.91
N PRO A 181 -24.17 -24.07 2.67
CA PRO A 181 -24.46 -24.85 3.84
C PRO A 181 -24.42 -26.35 3.45
N LEU A 182 -23.86 -27.21 4.30
CA LEU A 182 -23.75 -28.65 4.01
C LEU A 182 -25.11 -29.32 3.73
N TRP A 183 -26.23 -28.63 3.96
CA TRP A 183 -27.57 -29.05 3.64
C TRP A 183 -28.10 -28.58 2.26
N SER A 184 -27.40 -27.71 1.54
CA SER A 184 -27.80 -27.23 0.19
C SER A 184 -27.17 -28.02 -0.97
N ALA A 185 -26.51 -29.14 -0.70
CA ALA A 185 -26.07 -30.09 -1.73
C ALA A 185 -27.10 -31.22 -1.91
N PRO A 186 -28.06 -31.13 -2.85
CA PRO A 186 -28.75 -32.32 -3.30
C PRO A 186 -27.76 -33.15 -4.14
N THR A 187 -27.13 -34.13 -3.49
CA THR A 187 -26.69 -35.41 -4.06
C THR A 187 -26.26 -35.43 -5.53
N MET A 188 -24.96 -35.29 -5.80
CA MET A 188 -24.34 -35.81 -7.02
C MET A 188 -23.34 -36.93 -6.69
N TRP A 189 -23.86 -38.06 -6.21
CA TRP A 189 -23.25 -39.36 -6.45
C TRP A 189 -24.02 -40.00 -7.61
N LEU A 190 -23.65 -39.72 -8.86
CA LEU A 190 -23.92 -40.54 -10.05
C LEU A 190 -23.36 -39.84 -11.31
N ALA A 191 -22.04 -39.83 -11.45
CA ALA A 191 -21.39 -39.58 -12.74
C ALA A 191 -20.20 -40.51 -12.94
N ALA A 192 -20.39 -41.80 -12.65
CA ALA A 192 -19.46 -42.86 -13.03
C ALA A 192 -20.18 -44.21 -13.14
N SER A 193 -21.23 -44.34 -13.98
CA SER A 193 -21.79 -45.64 -14.43
C SER A 193 -22.85 -45.49 -15.55
N LEU A 194 -22.67 -44.60 -16.54
CA LEU A 194 -23.55 -44.57 -17.73
C LEU A 194 -22.79 -44.52 -19.06
N LEU A 195 -21.62 -45.17 -19.09
CA LEU A 195 -20.84 -45.48 -20.31
C LEU A 195 -20.52 -46.98 -20.43
N GLY A 196 -21.31 -47.85 -19.79
CA GLY A 196 -21.11 -49.31 -19.77
C GLY A 196 -22.24 -50.15 -20.37
N LEU A 197 -23.32 -49.55 -20.90
CA LEU A 197 -24.53 -50.28 -21.31
C LEU A 197 -24.97 -50.03 -22.76
N VAL A 198 -24.00 -49.84 -23.67
CA VAL A 198 -24.22 -49.90 -25.13
C VAL A 198 -23.40 -51.03 -25.79
N ALA A 199 -22.54 -51.75 -25.06
CA ALA A 199 -21.63 -52.74 -25.66
C ALA A 199 -22.07 -54.22 -25.59
N LEU A 200 -23.21 -54.59 -24.96
CA LEU A 200 -23.63 -56.00 -24.85
C LEU A 200 -24.88 -56.42 -25.65
N GLY A 201 -25.46 -55.53 -26.46
CA GLY A 201 -26.64 -55.85 -27.29
C GLY A 201 -26.34 -56.37 -28.70
N ALA A 202 -25.11 -56.21 -29.21
CA ALA A 202 -24.81 -56.37 -30.62
C ALA A 202 -24.17 -57.72 -31.03
N THR A 203 -23.90 -58.64 -30.11
CA THR A 203 -23.16 -59.90 -30.42
C THR A 203 -23.96 -61.19 -30.34
N ARG A 204 -25.28 -61.17 -30.12
CA ARG A 204 -26.11 -62.40 -30.09
C ARG A 204 -27.02 -62.62 -31.31
N ARG A 205 -26.63 -62.14 -32.50
CA ARG A 205 -27.19 -62.60 -33.77
C ARG A 205 -26.09 -63.20 -34.64
N ARG A 206 -25.72 -64.46 -34.36
CA ARG A 206 -25.10 -65.44 -35.29
C ARG A 206 -24.60 -66.67 -34.49
N ALA A 207 -25.51 -67.60 -34.19
CA ALA A 207 -25.21 -69.03 -33.99
C ALA A 207 -26.52 -69.78 -33.64
N ALA A 208 -27.28 -70.19 -34.66
CA ALA A 208 -28.19 -71.35 -34.66
C ALA A 208 -28.81 -71.49 -36.07
N ALA A 209 -28.09 -72.21 -36.92
CA ALA A 209 -28.62 -73.03 -38.01
C ALA A 209 -27.99 -74.41 -37.83
#